data_AF-A0A947A555-F1
#
_entry.id   AF-A0A947A555-F1
#
_cell.length_a   1.000
_cell.length_b   1.000
_cell.length_c   1.000
_cell.angle_alpha   90.00
_cell.angle_beta   90.00
_cell.angle_gamma   90.00
#
_symmetry.space_group_name_H-M   'P 1'
#
loop_
_entity.id
_entity.type
_entity.pdbx_description
1 polymer ?
#
loop_
_entity_poly.entity_id
_entity_poly.type
_entity_poly.pdbx_seq_one_letter_code
_entity_poly.pdbx_strand_id
1 'polypeptide(L)'
;MVTLKEVQSKSGLKQFVKFPFALYKNSPYWVPPIIKEEMDTFNKKVNPIFNDADARFFIAYKDGKVVGRIAAIINWIEVNQQKIRKMRFGWFDFIDDPDVSEALINKVVEIGKSQQLD
;
A
#
# COMPACT_ATOMS: atom_id res chain seq x y z
N MET A 1 19.60 -4.15 4.68
CA MET A 1 18.61 -5.05 4.05
C MET A 1 17.22 -4.47 4.27
N VAL A 2 16.41 -4.37 3.22
CA VAL A 2 15.01 -3.93 3.33
C VAL A 2 14.14 -5.12 3.71
N THR A 3 13.27 -4.95 4.70
CA THR A 3 12.31 -5.98 5.13
C THR A 3 10.89 -5.43 4.98
N LEU A 4 9.98 -6.24 4.46
CA LEU A 4 8.58 -5.86 4.29
C LEU A 4 7.72 -6.53 5.36
N LYS A 5 6.85 -5.75 5.99
CA LYS A 5 5.84 -6.26 6.91
C LYS A 5 4.46 -5.95 6.36
N GLU A 6 3.64 -6.98 6.23
CA GLU A 6 2.23 -6.81 5.95
C GLU A 6 1.51 -6.22 7.17
N VAL A 7 0.62 -5.28 6.91
CA VAL A 7 -0.21 -4.66 7.94
C VAL A 7 -1.38 -5.57 8.26
N GLN A 8 -1.44 -6.04 9.50
CA GLN A 8 -2.49 -6.93 9.99
C GLN A 8 -3.34 -6.32 11.11
N SER A 9 -3.05 -5.08 11.51
CA SER A 9 -3.69 -4.43 12.66
C SER A 9 -4.04 -2.97 12.38
N LYS A 10 -5.01 -2.45 13.14
CA LYS A 10 -5.40 -1.03 13.07
C LYS A 10 -4.24 -0.08 13.40
N SER A 11 -3.35 -0.48 14.32
CA SER A 11 -2.15 0.30 14.64
C SER A 11 -1.15 0.30 13.49
N GLY A 12 -0.94 -0.85 12.85
CA GLY A 12 -0.11 -0.95 11.63
C GLY A 12 -0.68 -0.12 10.48
N LEU A 13 -2.01 -0.12 10.31
CA LEU A 13 -2.67 0.68 9.28
C LEU A 13 -2.51 2.18 9.54
N LYS A 14 -2.60 2.60 10.81
CA LYS A 14 -2.31 3.99 11.20
C LYS A 14 -0.86 4.37 10.92
N GLN A 15 0.09 3.44 11.11
CA GLN A 15 1.50 3.66 10.76
C GLN A 15 1.68 3.82 9.24
N PHE A 16 1.01 2.97 8.45
CA PHE A 16 0.97 3.06 6.99
C PHE A 16 0.43 4.42 6.52
N VAL A 17 -0.72 4.86 7.05
CA VAL A 17 -1.34 6.15 6.71
C VAL A 17 -0.46 7.34 7.11
N LYS A 18 0.23 7.25 8.25
CA LYS A 18 1.03 8.36 8.77
C LYS A 18 2.43 8.50 8.15
N PHE A 19 2.94 7.48 7.47
CA PHE A 19 4.31 7.53 6.94
C PHE A 19 4.61 8.77 6.05
N PRO A 20 3.73 9.18 5.10
CA PRO A 20 3.95 10.39 4.30
C PRO A 20 4.14 11.67 5.11
N PHE A 21 3.51 11.77 6.29
CA PHE A 21 3.66 12.93 7.18
C PHE A 21 5.11 13.10 7.64
N ALA A 22 5.81 12.00 7.86
CA ALA A 22 7.23 12.03 8.20
C ALA A 22 8.09 12.23 6.96
N LEU A 23 7.76 11.55 5.85
CA LEU A 23 8.53 11.59 4.60
C LEU A 23 8.55 13.00 3.99
N TYR A 24 7.38 13.64 3.90
CA TYR A 24 7.19 14.92 3.21
C TYR A 24 7.09 16.11 4.17
N LYS A 25 7.49 15.97 5.44
CA LYS A 25 7.36 16.99 6.50
C LYS A 25 7.89 18.39 6.11
N ASN A 26 8.90 18.44 5.25
CA ASN A 26 9.58 19.67 4.82
C ASN A 26 9.26 20.02 3.35
N SER A 27 8.37 19.27 2.70
CA SER A 27 7.99 19.53 1.31
C SER A 27 6.99 20.69 1.26
N PRO A 28 7.27 21.78 0.54
CA PRO A 28 6.32 22.89 0.41
C PRO A 28 5.12 22.54 -0.50
N TYR A 29 5.18 21.40 -1.21
CA TYR A 29 4.17 20.99 -2.19
C TYR A 29 3.28 19.85 -1.71
N TRP A 30 3.57 19.28 -0.53
CA TRP A 30 2.81 18.17 -0.02
C TRP A 30 1.60 18.65 0.78
N VAL A 31 0.42 18.18 0.38
CA VAL A 31 -0.83 18.46 1.08
C VAL A 31 -1.17 17.25 1.96
N PRO A 32 -1.16 17.37 3.31
CA PRO A 32 -1.46 16.26 4.19
C PRO A 32 -2.93 15.84 4.06
N PRO A 33 -3.24 14.54 3.90
CA PRO A 33 -4.61 14.06 3.89
C PRO A 33 -5.21 14.04 5.30
N ILE A 34 -6.54 13.98 5.40
CA ILE A 34 -7.22 13.79 6.69
C ILE A 34 -7.03 12.33 7.12
N ILE A 35 -6.29 12.11 8.22
CA ILE A 35 -5.92 10.77 8.69
C ILE A 35 -7.15 9.87 8.89
N LYS A 36 -8.25 10.42 9.41
CA LYS A 36 -9.48 9.65 9.64
C LYS A 36 -10.06 9.14 8.32
N GLU A 37 -10.10 9.98 7.28
CA GLU A 37 -10.61 9.61 5.97
C GLU A 37 -9.74 8.53 5.31
N GLU A 38 -8.42 8.67 5.36
CA GLU A 38 -7.49 7.62 4.90
C GLU A 38 -7.72 6.29 5.63
N MET A 39 -7.92 6.33 6.94
CA MET A 39 -8.23 5.12 7.73
C MET A 39 -9.58 4.52 7.35
N ASP A 40 -10.59 5.36 7.07
CA ASP A 40 -11.93 4.92 6.66
C ASP A 40 -11.91 4.33 5.24
N THR A 41 -11.10 4.87 4.31
CA THR A 41 -10.86 4.34 2.96
C THR A 41 -10.39 2.89 2.98
N PHE A 42 -9.62 2.48 4.01
CA PHE A 42 -9.09 1.12 4.14
C PHE A 42 -9.89 0.22 5.09
N ASN A 43 -10.98 0.73 5.65
CA ASN A 43 -11.80 -0.01 6.58
C ASN A 43 -12.86 -0.82 5.82
N LYS A 44 -12.71 -2.15 5.80
CA LYS A 44 -13.66 -3.08 5.15
C LYS A 44 -15.10 -2.95 5.65
N LYS A 45 -15.34 -2.43 6.86
CA LYS A 45 -16.69 -2.19 7.41
C LYS A 45 -17.31 -0.88 6.97
N VAL A 46 -16.52 0.04 6.42
CA VAL A 46 -16.94 1.40 6.04
C VAL A 46 -16.92 1.57 4.53
N ASN A 47 -15.87 1.11 3.86
CA ASN A 47 -15.73 1.28 2.42
C ASN A 47 -16.28 0.04 1.67
N PRO A 48 -17.38 0.16 0.90
CA PRO A 48 -17.99 -0.95 0.20
C PRO A 48 -17.13 -1.52 -0.93
N ILE A 49 -16.06 -0.83 -1.36
CA ILE A 49 -15.14 -1.36 -2.38
C ILE A 49 -14.56 -2.73 -1.98
N PHE A 50 -14.43 -2.99 -0.68
CA PHE A 50 -13.89 -4.25 -0.15
C PHE A 50 -14.85 -5.43 -0.25
N ASN A 51 -16.09 -5.22 -0.71
CA ASN A 51 -16.96 -6.33 -1.12
C ASN A 51 -16.43 -7.01 -2.39
N ASP A 52 -15.73 -6.26 -3.23
CA ASP A 52 -15.29 -6.68 -4.56
C ASP A 52 -13.78 -6.50 -4.79
N ALA A 53 -13.04 -6.03 -3.78
CA ALA A 53 -11.61 -5.78 -3.88
C ALA A 53 -10.87 -6.29 -2.64
N ASP A 54 -9.68 -6.84 -2.87
CA ASP A 54 -8.73 -7.18 -1.82
C ASP A 54 -7.57 -6.21 -1.85
N ALA A 55 -7.30 -5.55 -0.71
CA ALA A 55 -6.09 -4.75 -0.54
C ALA A 55 -5.22 -5.34 0.56
N ARG A 56 -3.92 -5.41 0.28
CA ARG A 56 -2.86 -5.76 1.23
C ARG A 56 -1.91 -4.58 1.34
N PHE A 57 -1.57 -4.19 2.55
CA PHE A 57 -0.72 -3.02 2.81
C PHE A 57 0.62 -3.48 3.35
N PHE A 58 1.70 -2.93 2.83
CA PHE A 58 3.05 -3.27 3.24
C PHE A 58 3.80 -2.03 3.69
N ILE A 59 4.57 -2.19 4.75
CA ILE A 59 5.50 -1.19 5.27
C ILE A 59 6.92 -1.75 5.11
N ALA A 60 7.80 -0.98 4.47
CA ALA A 60 9.21 -1.30 4.34
C ALA A 60 10.00 -0.77 5.55
N TYR A 61 10.90 -1.60 6.03
CA TYR A 61 11.82 -1.29 7.13
C TYR A 61 13.27 -1.47 6.69
N LYS A 62 14.13 -0.51 7.02
CA LYS A 62 15.59 -0.57 6.88
C LYS A 62 16.19 -0.06 8.19
N ASP A 63 17.07 -0.86 8.81
CA ASP A 63 17.71 -0.56 10.09
C ASP A 63 16.71 -0.19 11.21
N GLY A 64 15.60 -0.93 11.28
CA GLY A 64 14.53 -0.72 12.27
C GLY A 64 13.63 0.50 12.02
N LYS A 65 13.91 1.31 10.99
CA LYS A 65 13.13 2.50 10.64
C LYS A 65 12.18 2.21 9.50
N VAL A 66 11.01 2.83 9.52
CA VAL A 66 10.10 2.81 8.38
C VAL A 66 10.69 3.65 7.26
N VAL A 67 10.82 3.07 6.07
CA VAL A 67 11.44 3.69 4.90
C VAL A 67 10.56 3.70 3.66
N GLY A 68 9.40 3.03 3.71
CA GLY A 68 8.45 3.09 2.61
C GLY A 68 7.14 2.37 2.91
N ARG A 69 6.20 2.51 1.99
CA ARG A 69 4.89 1.85 2.02
C ARG A 69 4.38 1.59 0.62
N ILE A 70 3.54 0.56 0.48
CA ILE A 70 2.79 0.28 -0.75
C ILE A 70 1.50 -0.48 -0.42
N ALA A 71 0.42 -0.18 -1.14
CA ALA A 71 -0.79 -0.97 -1.18
C ALA A 71 -0.81 -1.82 -2.45
N ALA A 72 -1.06 -3.12 -2.30
CA ALA A 72 -1.27 -4.09 -3.36
C ALA A 72 -2.78 -4.38 -3.43
N ILE A 73 -3.43 -4.11 -4.57
CA ILE A 73 -4.89 -4.10 -4.68
C ILE A 73 -5.34 -4.96 -5.87
N ILE A 74 -6.25 -5.89 -5.60
CA ILE A 74 -6.94 -6.70 -6.60
C ILE A 74 -8.39 -6.22 -6.66
N ASN A 75 -8.87 -5.90 -7.85
CA ASN A 75 -10.29 -5.60 -8.08
C ASN A 75 -10.94 -6.78 -8.82
N TRP A 76 -11.78 -7.53 -8.12
CA TRP A 76 -12.40 -8.75 -8.65
C TRP A 76 -13.46 -8.47 -9.70
N ILE A 77 -14.06 -7.27 -9.73
CA ILE A 77 -14.96 -6.87 -10.83
C ILE A 77 -14.16 -6.76 -12.13
N GLU A 78 -12.99 -6.12 -12.11
CA GLU A 78 -12.14 -6.02 -13.30
C GLU A 78 -11.64 -7.38 -13.78
N VAL A 79 -11.19 -8.22 -12.85
CA VAL A 79 -10.69 -9.56 -13.17
C VAL A 79 -11.81 -10.45 -13.72
N ASN A 80 -12.96 -10.52 -13.02
CA ASN A 80 -13.99 -11.50 -13.31
C ASN A 80 -14.99 -11.03 -14.38
N GLN A 81 -15.40 -9.77 -14.36
CA GLN A 81 -16.43 -9.24 -15.26
C GLN A 81 -15.82 -8.61 -16.51
N GLN A 82 -14.76 -7.81 -16.35
CA GLN A 82 -14.12 -7.13 -17.47
C GLN A 82 -13.04 -7.97 -18.15
N LYS A 83 -12.65 -9.11 -17.55
CA LYS A 83 -11.60 -10.01 -18.04
C LYS A 83 -10.22 -9.34 -18.16
N ILE A 84 -9.98 -8.33 -17.31
CA ILE A 84 -8.70 -7.62 -17.23
C ILE A 84 -7.97 -8.17 -16.01
N ARG A 85 -7.04 -9.10 -16.24
CA ARG A 85 -6.27 -9.75 -15.17
C ARG A 85 -5.12 -8.86 -14.68
N LYS A 86 -5.38 -7.63 -14.26
CA LYS A 86 -4.33 -6.71 -13.80
C LYS A 86 -4.24 -6.64 -12.28
N MET A 87 -3.02 -6.47 -11.77
CA MET A 87 -2.77 -6.03 -10.41
C MET A 87 -2.74 -4.50 -10.33
N ARG A 88 -3.35 -3.91 -9.30
CA ARG A 88 -3.20 -2.47 -9.00
C ARG A 88 -2.23 -2.28 -7.83
N PHE A 89 -1.55 -1.15 -7.82
CA PHE A 89 -0.84 -0.67 -6.65
C PHE A 89 -1.08 0.82 -6.44
N GLY A 90 -0.89 1.27 -5.21
CA GLY A 90 -1.07 2.67 -4.83
C GLY A 90 -0.44 2.95 -3.48
N TRP A 91 -0.57 4.20 -2.99
CA TRP A 91 0.08 4.65 -1.75
C TRP A 91 1.56 4.24 -1.72
N PHE A 92 2.25 4.49 -2.83
CA PHE A 92 3.63 4.10 -3.06
C PHE A 92 4.52 5.28 -2.69
N ASP A 93 4.95 5.31 -1.43
CA ASP A 93 5.78 6.36 -0.87
C ASP A 93 7.01 5.73 -0.21
N PHE A 94 8.19 6.25 -0.47
CA PHE A 94 9.45 5.72 0.05
C PHE A 94 10.52 6.81 0.07
N ILE A 95 11.55 6.61 0.88
CA ILE A 95 12.76 7.45 0.83
C ILE A 95 13.49 7.24 -0.50
N ASP A 96 14.31 8.19 -0.92
CA ASP A 96 15.08 8.10 -2.17
C ASP A 96 16.18 7.02 -2.09
N ASP A 97 15.77 5.76 -2.25
CA ASP A 97 16.57 4.56 -2.11
C ASP A 97 16.03 3.47 -3.05
N PRO A 98 16.77 3.12 -4.12
CA PRO A 98 16.34 2.13 -5.10
C PRO A 98 15.98 0.78 -4.49
N ASP A 99 16.72 0.32 -3.47
CA ASP A 99 16.48 -0.97 -2.80
C ASP A 99 15.07 -1.02 -2.17
N VAL A 100 14.60 0.12 -1.67
CA VAL A 100 13.27 0.23 -1.04
C VAL A 100 12.19 0.16 -2.10
N SER A 101 12.36 0.92 -3.19
CA SER A 101 11.41 0.94 -4.31
C SER A 101 11.27 -0.44 -4.97
N GLU A 102 12.40 -1.12 -5.20
CA GLU A 102 12.47 -2.44 -5.80
C GLU A 102 11.79 -3.47 -4.90
N ALA A 103 12.09 -3.48 -3.59
CA ALA A 103 11.47 -4.40 -2.66
C ALA A 103 9.93 -4.26 -2.64
N LEU A 104 9.42 -3.02 -2.57
CA LEU A 104 7.99 -2.73 -2.55
C LEU A 104 7.28 -3.19 -3.83
N ILE A 105 7.83 -2.89 -5.00
CA ILE A 105 7.25 -3.29 -6.30
C ILE A 105 7.35 -4.81 -6.49
N ASN A 106 8.49 -5.43 -6.17
CA ASN A 106 8.65 -6.88 -6.28
C ASN A 106 7.60 -7.63 -5.42
N LYS A 107 7.23 -7.08 -4.27
CA LYS A 107 6.15 -7.68 -3.45
C LYS A 107 4.78 -7.60 -4.13
N VAL A 108 4.47 -6.50 -4.82
CA VAL A 108 3.23 -6.39 -5.62
C VAL A 108 3.24 -7.42 -6.74
N VAL A 109 4.36 -7.53 -7.47
CA VAL A 109 4.53 -8.50 -8.57
C VAL A 109 4.40 -9.94 -8.07
N GLU A 110 5.00 -10.27 -6.93
CA GLU A 110 4.87 -11.60 -6.29
C GLU A 110 3.40 -11.94 -6.00
N ILE A 111 2.64 -11.01 -5.44
CA ILE A 111 1.22 -11.20 -5.14
C ILE A 111 0.42 -11.38 -6.43
N GLY A 112 0.63 -10.51 -7.42
CA GLY A 112 -0.03 -10.59 -8.73
C GLY A 112 0.20 -11.95 -9.38
N LYS A 113 1.45 -12.40 -9.48
CA LYS A 113 1.81 -13.71 -10.04
C LYS A 113 1.18 -14.87 -9.27
N SER A 114 1.14 -14.81 -7.93
CA SER A 114 0.50 -15.86 -7.11
C SER A 114 -1.00 -15.99 -7.37
N GLN A 115 -1.64 -14.93 -7.86
CA GLN A 115 -3.06 -14.86 -8.21
C GLN A 115 -3.31 -14.97 -9.72
N GLN A 116 -2.27 -15.29 -10.52
CA GLN A 116 -2.33 -15.38 -11.99
C GLN A 116 -2.79 -14.05 -12.65
N LEU A 117 -2.35 -12.93 -12.06
CA LEU A 117 -2.56 -11.59 -12.57
C LEU A 117 -1.28 -11.04 -13.21
N ASP A 118 -1.47 -10.16 -14.18
CA ASP A 118 -0.49 -9.37 -14.91
C ASP A 118 -0.07 -8.11 -14.12
#